data_AF-A0A1G5F5R4-F1
#
_entry.id   AF-A0A1G5F5R4-F1
#
_cell.length_a   1.000
_cell.length_b   1.000
_cell.length_c   1.000
_cell.angle_alpha   90.00
_cell.angle_beta   90.00
_cell.angle_gamma   90.00
#
_symmetry.space_group_name_H-M   'P 1'
#
loop_
_entity.id
_entity.type
_entity.pdbx_description
1 polymer ?
#
loop_
_entity_poly.entity_id
_entity_poly.type
_entity_poly.pdbx_seq_one_letter_code
_entity_poly.pdbx_strand_id
1 'polypeptide(L)'
;MIPSSQFNFPWSGDVVQYIEPETFFDAIPEEAGDGRMEKAIVNTASYGRQLGLITEVLMALVDEVGPGVQAHGSYKALKKTQEEAEKIKKEMKDATREAARRLLDKLSQSDPDAFKQIMKEFSARS
;
A
#
# COMPACT_ATOMS: atom_id res chain seq x y z
N MET A 1 11.53 12.34 25.87
CA MET A 1 10.05 12.25 25.82
C MET A 1 9.74 11.04 24.96
N ILE A 2 9.42 9.91 25.58
CA ILE A 2 9.18 8.65 24.86
C ILE A 2 7.74 8.73 24.31
N PRO A 3 7.50 8.64 23.00
CA PRO A 3 6.14 8.59 22.50
C PRO A 3 5.51 7.28 22.99
N SER A 4 4.42 7.39 23.74
CA SER A 4 3.65 6.25 24.22
C SER A 4 3.04 5.53 23.01
N SER A 5 3.65 4.42 22.60
CA SER A 5 3.10 3.54 21.57
C SER A 5 1.76 2.99 22.06
N GLN A 6 0.68 3.35 21.36
CA GLN A 6 -0.65 2.83 21.63
C GLN A 6 -0.71 1.38 21.12
N PHE A 7 -0.43 0.43 22.00
CA PHE A 7 -0.58 -0.99 21.71
C PHE A 7 -2.07 -1.35 21.66
N ASN A 8 -2.60 -1.59 20.46
CA ASN A 8 -4.00 -1.94 20.23
C ASN A 8 -4.08 -3.41 19.77
N PHE A 9 -4.88 -4.21 20.47
CA PHE A 9 -5.09 -5.63 20.13
C PHE A 9 -5.86 -5.79 18.82
N PRO A 10 -5.65 -6.89 18.06
CA PRO A 10 -6.13 -7.06 16.67
C PRO A 10 -7.66 -7.14 16.45
N TRP A 11 -8.45 -6.72 17.44
CA TRP A 11 -9.92 -6.74 17.42
C TRP A 11 -10.55 -5.41 17.89
N SER A 12 -9.78 -4.33 18.06
CA SER A 12 -10.26 -3.07 18.68
C SER A 12 -10.97 -2.08 17.73
N GLY A 13 -11.08 -2.37 16.43
CA GLY A 13 -11.55 -1.40 15.43
C GLY A 13 -10.51 -0.33 15.09
N ASP A 14 -10.64 0.25 13.89
CA ASP A 14 -9.73 1.16 13.18
C ASP A 14 -8.30 1.28 13.75
N VAL A 15 -7.44 0.35 13.32
CA VAL A 15 -6.02 0.35 13.67
C VAL A 15 -5.27 1.22 12.66
N VAL A 16 -5.21 2.52 12.90
CA VAL A 16 -4.22 3.39 12.25
C VAL A 16 -2.97 3.41 13.13
N GLN A 17 -2.14 2.39 13.01
CA GLN A 17 -0.82 2.36 13.64
C GLN A 17 0.21 2.97 12.68
N TYR A 18 0.70 4.16 13.02
CA TYR A 18 1.88 4.72 12.37
C TYR A 18 3.10 4.07 12.99
N ILE A 19 3.56 2.96 12.40
CA ILE A 19 4.76 2.27 12.85
C ILE A 19 5.90 2.69 11.92
N GLU A 20 6.87 3.43 12.46
CA GLU A 20 8.13 3.66 11.77
C GLU A 20 8.81 2.30 11.56
N PRO A 21 9.07 1.86 10.32
CA PRO A 21 9.51 0.49 10.05
C PRO A 21 10.75 0.07 10.84
N GLU A 22 11.69 0.98 11.09
CA GLU A 22 12.91 0.73 11.87
C GLU A 22 12.57 0.31 13.32
N THR A 23 11.68 1.04 14.00
CA THR A 23 11.30 0.75 15.39
C THR A 23 10.43 -0.48 15.54
N PHE A 24 9.72 -0.89 14.49
CA PHE A 24 8.92 -2.12 14.47
C PHE A 24 9.79 -3.38 14.51
N PHE A 25 10.77 -3.44 13.61
CA PHE A 25 11.60 -4.65 13.44
C PHE A 25 12.62 -4.78 14.57
N ASP A 26 13.13 -3.66 15.08
CA ASP A 26 14.07 -3.66 16.21
C ASP A 26 13.37 -3.97 17.56
N ALA A 27 12.03 -3.93 17.61
CA ALA A 27 11.24 -4.25 18.79
C ALA A 27 10.79 -5.72 18.86
N ILE A 28 11.10 -6.54 17.85
CA ILE A 28 10.79 -7.97 17.87
C ILE A 28 11.77 -8.65 18.85
N PRO A 29 11.31 -9.22 19.97
CA PRO A 29 12.18 -9.95 20.89
C PRO A 29 12.86 -11.11 20.14
N GLU A 30 14.16 -11.33 20.36
CA GLU A 30 14.90 -12.44 19.71
C GLU A 30 14.24 -13.82 19.95
N GLU A 31 13.47 -13.93 21.02
CA GLU A 31 12.68 -15.09 21.44
C GLU A 31 11.42 -15.34 20.57
N ALA A 32 10.93 -14.31 19.87
CA ALA A 32 9.74 -14.34 19.02
C ALA A 32 10.07 -14.33 17.51
N GLY A 33 11.33 -14.08 17.13
CA GLY A 33 11.83 -14.10 15.75
C GLY A 33 13.08 -13.22 15.54
N ASP A 34 13.76 -13.35 14.39
CA ASP A 34 14.86 -12.45 14.01
C ASP A 34 14.30 -11.24 13.25
N GLY A 35 14.30 -10.06 13.88
CA GLY A 35 13.80 -8.81 13.29
C GLY A 35 14.46 -8.43 11.96
N ARG A 36 15.72 -8.83 11.72
CA ARG A 36 16.41 -8.60 10.44
C ARG A 36 15.88 -9.52 9.35
N MET A 37 15.54 -10.76 9.71
CA MET A 37 14.89 -11.72 8.81
C MET A 37 13.48 -11.23 8.45
N GLU A 38 12.69 -10.81 9.44
CA GLU A 38 11.34 -10.27 9.22
C GLU A 38 11.37 -9.01 8.34
N LYS A 39 12.33 -8.10 8.57
CA LYS A 39 12.57 -6.93 7.71
C LYS A 39 12.88 -7.35 6.27
N ALA A 40 13.72 -8.37 6.07
CA ALA A 40 14.05 -8.88 4.74
C ALA A 40 12.84 -9.53 4.04
N ILE A 41 11.99 -10.25 4.78
CA ILE A 41 10.76 -10.87 4.27
C ILE A 41 9.74 -9.79 3.87
N VAL A 42 9.51 -8.79 4.71
CA VAL A 42 8.59 -7.67 4.41
C VAL A 42 9.09 -6.82 3.24
N ASN A 43 10.41 -6.66 3.09
CA ASN A 43 11.01 -5.99 1.94
C ASN A 43 10.79 -6.76 0.63
N THR A 44 10.60 -8.08 0.69
CA THR A 44 10.33 -8.92 -0.49
C THR A 44 8.88 -8.76 -0.97
N ALA A 45 7.93 -8.70 -0.03
CA ALA A 45 6.54 -8.33 -0.32
C ALA A 45 5.94 -7.62 0.89
N SER A 46 5.53 -6.36 0.70
CA SER A 46 4.86 -5.61 1.76
C SER A 46 3.63 -6.37 2.27
N TYR A 47 3.27 -6.17 3.54
CA TYR A 47 2.06 -6.78 4.10
C TYR A 47 0.80 -6.49 3.26
N GLY A 48 0.70 -5.28 2.68
CA GLY A 48 -0.37 -4.95 1.74
C GLY A 48 -0.39 -5.82 0.48
N ARG A 49 0.77 -6.23 -0.04
CA ARG A 49 0.87 -7.17 -1.16
C ARG A 49 0.49 -8.59 -0.75
N GLN A 50 0.94 -9.04 0.43
CA GLN A 50 0.59 -10.36 0.97
C GLN A 50 -0.92 -10.48 1.20
N LEU A 51 -1.54 -9.49 1.85
CA LEU A 51 -2.99 -9.43 2.06
C LEU A 51 -3.77 -9.34 0.76
N GLY A 52 -3.25 -8.60 -0.24
CA GLY A 52 -3.83 -8.55 -1.58
C GLY A 52 -3.91 -9.94 -2.22
N LEU A 53 -2.81 -10.68 -2.22
CA LEU A 53 -2.75 -12.04 -2.77
C LEU A 53 -3.70 -13.01 -2.05
N ILE A 54 -3.72 -12.97 -0.72
CA ILE A 54 -4.65 -13.81 0.07
C ILE A 54 -6.10 -13.47 -0.27
N THR A 55 -6.43 -12.19 -0.40
CA THR A 55 -7.77 -11.72 -0.74
C THR A 55 -8.19 -12.21 -2.14
N GLU A 56 -7.31 -12.09 -3.13
CA GLU A 56 -7.57 -12.57 -4.49
C GLU A 56 -7.85 -14.08 -4.52
N VAL A 57 -7.02 -14.88 -3.84
CA VAL A 57 -7.21 -16.33 -3.74
C VAL A 57 -8.51 -16.68 -3.04
N LEU A 58 -8.83 -16.02 -1.91
CA LEU A 58 -10.07 -16.26 -1.18
C LEU A 58 -11.32 -15.91 -2.02
N MET A 59 -11.29 -14.83 -2.78
CA MET A 59 -12.41 -14.46 -3.65
C MET A 59 -12.61 -15.49 -4.77
N ALA A 60 -11.52 -15.94 -5.41
CA ALA A 60 -11.59 -16.98 -6.43
C ALA A 60 -12.17 -18.29 -5.87
N LEU A 61 -11.77 -18.69 -4.67
CA LEU A 61 -12.31 -19.88 -4.00
C LEU A 61 -13.81 -19.72 -3.67
N VAL A 62 -14.24 -18.55 -3.20
CA VAL A 62 -15.67 -18.30 -2.91
C VAL A 62 -16.52 -18.39 -4.17
N ASP A 63 -16.00 -17.93 -5.32
CA ASP A 63 -16.68 -18.03 -6.60
C ASP A 63 -16.90 -19.50 -7.03
N GLU A 64 -16.01 -20.42 -6.63
CA GLU A 64 -16.17 -21.86 -6.86
C GLU A 64 -17.14 -22.53 -5.87
N VAL A 65 -17.17 -22.10 -4.61
CA VAL A 65 -18.04 -22.68 -3.57
C VAL A 65 -19.51 -22.27 -3.76
N GLY A 66 -19.75 -21.12 -4.39
CA GLY A 66 -21.06 -20.72 -4.89
C GLY A 66 -21.86 -19.74 -4.02
N PRO A 67 -23.12 -19.44 -4.39
CA PRO A 67 -23.85 -18.25 -3.93
C PRO A 67 -24.13 -18.17 -2.43
N GLY A 68 -24.15 -19.32 -1.73
CA GLY A 68 -24.40 -19.38 -0.29
C GLY A 68 -23.35 -18.64 0.53
N VAL A 69 -22.07 -18.72 0.12
CA VAL A 69 -20.97 -18.01 0.78
C VAL A 69 -20.94 -16.54 0.36
N GLN A 70 -21.26 -16.24 -0.91
CA GLN A 70 -21.34 -14.86 -1.41
C GLN A 70 -22.44 -14.04 -0.72
N ALA A 71 -23.49 -14.69 -0.23
CA ALA A 71 -24.56 -14.03 0.52
C ALA A 71 -24.12 -13.59 1.94
N HIS A 72 -23.05 -14.17 2.47
CA HIS A 72 -22.57 -13.91 3.82
C HIS A 72 -22.05 -12.47 3.97
N GLY A 73 -22.36 -11.84 5.11
CA GLY A 73 -21.98 -10.45 5.38
C GLY A 73 -20.47 -10.20 5.29
N SER A 74 -19.67 -11.14 5.78
CA SER A 74 -18.20 -11.05 5.75
C SER A 74 -17.62 -11.05 4.33
N TYR A 75 -18.18 -11.82 3.40
CA TYR A 75 -17.74 -11.78 2.00
C TYR A 75 -18.08 -10.44 1.36
N LYS A 76 -19.30 -9.93 1.58
CA LYS A 76 -19.70 -8.59 1.09
C LYS A 76 -18.81 -7.48 1.64
N ALA A 77 -18.47 -7.56 2.92
CA ALA A 77 -17.54 -6.62 3.56
C ALA A 77 -16.14 -6.70 2.93
N LEU A 78 -15.57 -7.90 2.79
CA LEU A 78 -14.27 -8.12 2.16
C LEU A 78 -14.23 -7.58 0.73
N LYS A 79 -15.27 -7.88 -0.06
CA LYS A 79 -15.42 -7.39 -1.45
C LYS A 79 -15.47 -5.86 -1.50
N LYS A 80 -16.30 -5.25 -0.67
CA LYS A 80 -16.40 -3.78 -0.58
C LYS A 80 -15.06 -3.15 -0.20
N THR A 81 -14.36 -3.69 0.80
CA THR A 81 -13.04 -3.18 1.21
C THR A 81 -12.01 -3.29 0.08
N GLN A 82 -12.01 -4.39 -0.68
CA GLN A 82 -11.13 -4.53 -1.85
C GLN A 82 -11.45 -3.47 -2.92
N GLU A 83 -12.72 -3.27 -3.25
CA GLU A 83 -13.16 -2.27 -4.23
C GLU A 83 -12.79 -0.84 -3.82
N GLU A 84 -12.97 -0.50 -2.55
CA GLU A 84 -12.57 0.81 -1.98
C GLU A 84 -11.04 0.99 -2.02
N ALA A 85 -10.27 -0.04 -1.69
CA ALA A 85 -8.81 0.01 -1.75
C ALA A 85 -8.31 0.22 -3.19
N GLU A 86 -8.88 -0.47 -4.17
CA GLU A 86 -8.53 -0.28 -5.58
C GLU A 86 -8.92 1.11 -6.10
N LYS A 87 -10.06 1.64 -5.65
CA LYS A 87 -10.46 3.02 -5.94
C LYS A 87 -9.43 4.02 -5.40
N ILE A 88 -9.02 3.89 -4.14
CA ILE A 88 -8.01 4.77 -3.52
C ILE A 88 -6.69 4.68 -4.29
N LYS A 89 -6.21 3.48 -4.63
CA LYS A 89 -4.98 3.30 -5.43
C LYS A 89 -5.07 4.02 -6.77
N LYS A 90 -6.22 3.95 -7.44
CA LYS A 90 -6.45 4.62 -8.72
C LYS A 90 -6.44 6.14 -8.55
N GLU A 91 -7.20 6.67 -7.59
CA GLU A 91 -7.26 8.10 -7.30
C GLU A 91 -5.87 8.68 -6.98
N MET A 92 -5.07 7.97 -6.19
CA MET A 92 -3.71 8.39 -5.86
C MET A 92 -2.77 8.40 -7.09
N LYS A 93 -2.89 7.42 -7.98
CA LYS A 93 -2.13 7.39 -9.24
C LYS A 93 -2.53 8.55 -10.16
N ASP A 94 -3.83 8.82 -10.28
CA ASP A 94 -4.35 9.91 -11.09
C ASP A 94 -3.92 11.28 -10.52
N ALA A 95 -4.00 11.46 -9.21
CA ALA A 95 -3.52 12.67 -8.53
C ALA A 95 -2.02 12.90 -8.73
N THR A 96 -1.21 11.83 -8.63
CA THR A 96 0.24 11.90 -8.88
C THR A 96 0.54 12.32 -10.31
N ARG A 97 -0.18 11.75 -11.29
CA ARG A 97 -0.06 12.10 -12.71
C ARG A 97 -0.41 13.57 -12.96
N GLU A 98 -1.52 14.04 -12.41
CA GLU A 98 -1.96 15.43 -12.58
C GLU A 98 -1.01 16.41 -11.89
N ALA A 99 -0.46 16.07 -10.72
CA ALA A 99 0.55 16.87 -10.06
C ALA A 99 1.83 16.97 -10.91
N ALA A 100 2.32 15.84 -11.45
CA ALA A 100 3.48 15.82 -12.33
C ALA A 100 3.24 16.67 -13.60
N ARG A 101 2.06 16.54 -14.22
CA ARG A 101 1.68 17.35 -15.39
C ARG A 101 1.73 18.84 -15.09
N ARG A 102 1.10 19.29 -13.99
CA ARG A 102 1.09 20.71 -13.61
C ARG A 102 2.48 21.25 -13.34
N LEU A 103 3.35 20.46 -12.72
CA LEU A 103 4.74 20.85 -12.48
C LEU A 103 5.53 20.97 -13.80
N LEU A 104 5.34 20.03 -14.72
CA LEU A 104 5.96 20.07 -16.04
C LEU A 104 5.45 21.24 -16.89
N ASP A 105 4.14 21.51 -16.88
CA ASP A 105 3.54 22.65 -17.56
C ASP A 105 4.13 23.97 -17.02
N LYS A 106 4.21 24.11 -15.69
CA LYS A 106 4.82 25.28 -15.06
C LYS A 106 6.29 25.42 -15.44
N LEU A 107 7.06 24.33 -15.42
CA LEU A 107 8.47 24.33 -15.78
C LEU A 107 8.66 24.75 -17.25
N SER A 108 7.82 24.26 -18.16
CA SER A 108 7.88 24.62 -19.58
C SER A 108 7.71 26.13 -19.84
N GLN A 109 6.98 26.83 -18.96
CA GLN A 109 6.73 28.26 -19.05
C GLN A 109 7.83 29.08 -18.37
N SER A 110 8.34 28.64 -17.22
CA SER A 110 9.33 29.38 -16.43
C SER A 110 10.78 29.14 -16.85
N ASP A 111 11.10 27.92 -17.28
CA ASP A 111 12.45 27.51 -17.70
C ASP A 111 12.36 26.46 -18.83
N PRO A 112 12.21 26.91 -20.09
CA PRO A 112 12.06 26.01 -21.24
C PRO A 112 13.27 25.10 -21.48
N ASP A 113 14.48 25.52 -21.07
CA ASP A 113 15.70 24.76 -21.32
C ASP A 113 15.86 23.64 -20.28
N ALA A 114 15.55 23.90 -19.00
CA ALA A 114 15.46 22.86 -17.98
C ALA A 114 14.36 21.83 -18.32
N PHE A 115 13.22 22.29 -18.84
CA PHE A 115 12.16 21.39 -19.32
C PHE A 115 12.68 20.45 -20.42
N LYS A 116 13.34 20.98 -21.46
CA LYS A 116 13.92 20.16 -22.54
C LYS A 116 14.94 19.15 -22.03
N GLN A 117 15.78 19.55 -21.07
CA GLN A 117 16.77 18.66 -20.47
C GLN A 117 16.08 17.49 -19.76
N ILE A 118 15.10 17.75 -18.91
CA ILE A 118 14.34 16.71 -18.20
C ILE A 118 13.66 15.78 -19.21
N MET A 119 13.00 16.31 -20.24
CA MET A 119 12.36 15.49 -21.26
C MET A 119 13.36 14.59 -22.01
N LYS A 120 14.58 15.07 -22.26
CA LYS A 120 15.66 14.29 -22.87
C LYS A 120 16.19 13.19 -21.95
N GLU A 121 16.30 13.46 -20.65
CA GLU A 121 16.74 12.47 -19.66
C GLU A 121 15.72 11.33 -19.51
N PHE A 122 14.42 11.65 -19.55
CA PHE A 122 13.34 10.65 -19.48
C PHE A 122 13.18 9.83 -20.78
N SER A 123 13.35 10.44 -21.95
CA SER A 123 13.26 9.72 -23.22
C SER A 123 14.43 8.75 -23.45
N ALA A 124 15.59 8.98 -22.81
CA ALA A 124 16.72 8.07 -22.85
C ALA A 124 16.61 6.87 -21.89
N ARG A 125 15.66 6.91 -20.94
CA ARG A 125 15.43 5.85 -19.93
C ARG A 125 14.24 4.93 -20.25
N SER A 126 13.40 5.32 -21.22
CA SER A 126 12.20 4.60 -21.63
C SER A 126 12.50 3.66 -22.79
#